data_AF-A0AA92EWX9-F1
#
_entry.id   AF-A0AA92EWX9-F1
#
_cell.length_a   1.000
_cell.length_b   1.000
_cell.length_c   1.000
_cell.angle_alpha   90.00
_cell.angle_beta   90.00
_cell.angle_gamma   90.00
#
_symmetry.space_group_name_H-M   'P 1'
#
loop_
_entity.id
_entity.type
_entity.pdbx_description
1 polymer ?
#
loop_
_entity_poly.entity_id
_entity_poly.type
_entity_poly.pdbx_seq_one_letter_code
_entity_poly.pdbx_strand_id
1 'polypeptide(L)'
;MTIFITLIIMYMLVSYFGVRIYFCFQNGLKDKKNSLSKLVFTYLIFFLFILVQIPFVIFFPAWISEKLDVFERTSETTMFLILFGVVVLIGAIWKGRASRANNF
;
A
#
# COMPACT_ATOMS: atom_id res chain seq x y z
N MET A 1 -16.82 15.05 -9.27
CA MET A 1 -16.89 14.66 -7.84
C MET A 1 -17.09 13.15 -7.66
N THR A 2 -18.16 12.53 -8.18
CA THR A 2 -18.47 11.11 -7.96
C THR A 2 -17.37 10.14 -8.42
N ILE A 3 -16.80 10.36 -9.61
CA ILE A 3 -15.72 9.55 -10.18
C ILE A 3 -14.46 9.58 -9.30
N PHE A 4 -14.11 10.75 -8.77
CA PHE A 4 -12.96 10.93 -7.88
C PHE A 4 -13.13 10.11 -6.58
N ILE A 5 -14.32 10.18 -5.96
CA ILE A 5 -14.63 9.41 -4.75
C ILE A 5 -14.54 7.91 -5.02
N THR A 6 -15.11 7.43 -6.13
CA THR A 6 -15.04 6.01 -6.51
C THR A 6 -13.59 5.55 -6.68
N LEU A 7 -12.74 6.35 -7.33
CA LEU A 7 -11.33 6.02 -7.54
C LEU A 7 -10.53 6.01 -6.23
N ILE A 8 -10.81 6.95 -5.31
CA ILE A 8 -10.19 6.98 -3.99
C ILE A 8 -10.59 5.74 -3.15
N ILE A 9 -11.86 5.33 -3.20
CA ILE A 9 -12.30 4.10 -2.52
C ILE A 9 -11.62 2.88 -3.11
N MET A 10 -11.58 2.77 -4.44
CA MET A 10 -10.91 1.66 -5.13
C MET A 10 -9.41 1.62 -4.78
N TYR A 11 -8.77 2.78 -4.75
CA TYR A 11 -7.38 2.94 -4.32
C TYR A 11 -7.14 2.45 -2.89
N MET A 12 -8.00 2.81 -1.93
CA MET A 12 -7.87 2.34 -0.54
C MET A 12 -8.00 0.82 -0.46
N LEU A 13 -8.93 0.22 -1.23
CA LEU A 13 -9.09 -1.23 -1.31
C LEU A 13 -7.85 -1.90 -1.89
N VAL A 14 -7.34 -1.43 -3.04
CA VAL A 14 -6.12 -1.96 -3.68
C VAL A 14 -4.92 -1.85 -2.73
N SER A 15 -4.80 -0.72 -2.03
CA SER A 15 -3.74 -0.50 -1.05
C SER A 15 -3.81 -1.49 0.10
N TYR A 16 -5.01 -1.71 0.65
CA TYR A 16 -5.25 -2.69 1.70
C TYR A 16 -4.99 -4.13 1.24
N PHE A 17 -5.49 -4.51 0.06
CA PHE A 17 -5.28 -5.85 -0.50
C PHE A 17 -3.81 -6.12 -0.81
N GLY A 18 -3.08 -5.15 -1.39
CA GLY A 18 -1.65 -5.30 -1.68
C GLY A 18 -0.82 -5.55 -0.41
N VAL A 19 -1.09 -4.80 0.66
CA VAL A 19 -0.45 -5.02 1.97
C VAL A 19 -0.86 -6.38 2.57
N ARG A 20 -2.13 -6.76 2.47
CA ARG A 20 -2.61 -8.05 2.98
C ARG A 20 -1.98 -9.24 2.25
N ILE A 21 -1.86 -9.15 0.92
CA ILE A 21 -1.21 -10.16 0.08
C ILE A 21 0.27 -10.28 0.47
N TYR A 22 0.97 -9.16 0.64
CA TYR A 22 2.36 -9.16 1.12
C TYR A 22 2.51 -9.93 2.44
N PHE A 23 1.69 -9.64 3.44
CA PHE A 23 1.74 -10.36 4.73
C PHE A 23 1.32 -11.83 4.60
N CYS A 24 0.37 -12.16 3.72
CA CYS A 24 -0.04 -13.54 3.46
C CYS A 24 1.12 -14.37 2.89
N PHE A 25 1.82 -13.84 1.88
CA PHE A 25 3.03 -14.47 1.34
C PHE A 25 4.12 -14.61 2.40
N GLN A 26 4.33 -13.57 3.22
CA GLN A 26 5.33 -13.61 4.28
C GLN A 26 5.00 -14.67 5.36
N ASN A 27 3.73 -14.90 5.65
CA ASN A 27 3.30 -15.96 6.57
C ASN A 27 3.43 -17.35 5.93
N GLY A 28 3.03 -17.54 4.67
CA GLY A 28 3.22 -18.82 3.98
C GLY A 28 4.69 -19.21 3.82
N LEU A 29 5.60 -18.23 3.77
CA LEU A 29 7.04 -18.46 3.78
C LEU A 29 7.59 -18.76 5.18
N LYS A 30 6.93 -18.35 6.27
CA LYS A 30 7.37 -18.61 7.65
C LYS A 30 7.42 -20.10 7.97
N ASP A 31 6.42 -20.86 7.53
CA ASP A 31 6.25 -22.29 7.85
C ASP A 31 7.22 -23.22 7.12
N LYS A 32 7.93 -22.72 6.09
CA LYS A 32 8.95 -23.51 5.38
C LYS A 32 10.28 -23.56 6.15
N LYS A 33 10.83 -24.77 6.33
CA LYS A 33 12.14 -25.05 6.94
C LYS A 33 13.24 -24.31 6.17
N ASN A 34 14.16 -23.67 6.90
CA ASN A 34 15.19 -22.74 6.43
C ASN A 34 16.00 -23.23 5.22
N SER A 35 15.52 -22.89 4.01
CA SER A 35 16.25 -23.05 2.76
C SER A 35 16.66 -21.67 2.25
N LEU A 36 17.84 -21.56 1.63
CA LEU A 36 18.31 -20.31 0.99
C LEU A 36 17.24 -19.71 0.06
N SER A 37 16.45 -20.55 -0.60
CA SER A 37 15.32 -20.12 -1.44
C SER A 37 14.29 -19.28 -0.68
N LYS A 38 13.96 -19.61 0.58
CA LYS A 38 13.04 -18.82 1.41
C LYS A 38 13.57 -17.40 1.64
N LEU A 39 14.87 -17.29 1.86
CA LEU A 39 15.53 -16.00 2.11
C LEU A 39 15.45 -15.15 0.84
N VAL A 40 15.84 -15.69 -0.31
CA VAL A 40 15.74 -15.01 -1.61
C VAL A 40 14.30 -14.57 -1.91
N PHE A 41 13.31 -15.45 -1.78
CA PHE A 41 11.90 -15.10 -2.02
C PHE A 41 11.38 -14.02 -1.07
N THR A 42 11.77 -14.06 0.21
CA THR A 42 11.37 -13.03 1.19
C THR A 42 11.91 -11.65 0.79
N TYR A 43 13.20 -11.58 0.42
CA TYR A 43 13.80 -10.32 -0.03
C TYR A 43 13.22 -9.82 -1.36
N LEU A 44 12.94 -10.73 -2.30
CA LEU A 44 12.35 -10.37 -3.59
C LEU A 44 10.95 -9.78 -3.42
N ILE A 45 10.10 -10.43 -2.60
CA ILE A 45 8.74 -9.94 -2.32
C ILE A 45 8.79 -8.60 -1.56
N PHE A 46 9.71 -8.46 -0.61
CA PHE A 46 9.92 -7.19 0.09
C PHE A 46 10.37 -6.07 -0.85
N PHE A 47 11.29 -6.37 -1.76
CA PHE A 47 11.76 -5.42 -2.77
C PHE A 47 10.64 -4.98 -3.72
N LEU A 48 9.83 -5.93 -4.21
CA LEU A 48 8.64 -5.61 -5.02
C LEU A 48 7.63 -4.74 -4.25
N PHE A 49 7.42 -5.04 -2.96
CA PHE A 49 6.55 -4.23 -2.12
C PHE A 49 7.06 -2.79 -1.99
N ILE A 50 8.36 -2.60 -1.75
CA ILE A 50 8.94 -1.25 -1.66
C ILE A 50 8.88 -0.52 -3.00
N LEU A 51 9.23 -1.17 -4.11
CA LEU A 51 9.30 -0.50 -5.41
C LEU A 51 7.93 -0.17 -6.01
N VAL A 52 6.93 -1.03 -5.80
CA VAL A 52 5.64 -0.88 -6.45
C VAL A 52 4.60 -0.32 -5.49
N GLN A 53 4.44 -0.95 -4.32
CA GLN A 53 3.36 -0.60 -3.42
C GLN A 53 3.57 0.76 -2.76
N ILE A 54 4.78 1.06 -2.26
CA ILE A 54 5.00 2.32 -1.52
C ILE A 54 4.83 3.55 -2.43
N PRO A 55 5.46 3.64 -3.62
CA PRO A 55 5.26 4.77 -4.53
C PRO A 55 3.82 4.87 -5.00
N PHE A 56 3.18 3.74 -5.32
CA PHE A 56 1.78 3.74 -5.71
C PHE A 56 0.90 4.34 -4.61
N VAL A 57 1.04 3.89 -3.36
CA VAL A 57 0.21 4.38 -2.25
C VAL A 57 0.45 5.88 -1.98
N ILE A 58 1.71 6.33 -2.04
CA ILE A 58 2.04 7.73 -1.72
C ILE A 58 1.63 8.69 -2.83
N PHE A 59 1.92 8.36 -4.09
CA PHE A 59 1.77 9.30 -5.21
C PHE A 59 0.43 9.21 -5.93
N PHE A 60 -0.30 8.10 -5.81
CA PHE A 60 -1.58 7.92 -6.52
C PHE A 60 -2.65 8.97 -6.17
N PRO A 61 -2.84 9.39 -4.89
CA PRO A 61 -3.80 10.44 -4.55
C PRO A 61 -3.47 11.79 -5.21
N ALA A 62 -2.18 12.14 -5.29
CA ALA A 62 -1.73 13.35 -5.96
C ALA A 62 -1.91 13.26 -7.49
N TRP A 63 -1.53 12.12 -8.07
CA TRP A 63 -1.63 11.87 -9.51
C TRP A 63 -3.08 11.90 -10.01
N ILE A 64 -4.03 11.30 -9.27
CA ILE A 64 -5.44 11.28 -9.68
C ILE A 64 -6.09 12.66 -9.55
N SER A 65 -5.68 13.45 -8.54
CA SER A 65 -6.11 14.82 -8.37
C SER A 65 -5.68 15.70 -9.55
N GLU A 66 -4.42 15.54 -10.01
CA GLU A 66 -3.89 16.27 -11.16
C GLU A 66 -4.63 15.94 -12.46
N LYS A 67 -4.98 14.66 -12.67
CA LYS A 67 -5.66 14.19 -13.89
C LYS A 67 -7.12 14.59 -13.98
N LEU A 68 -7.80 14.70 -12.84
CA LEU A 68 -9.23 15.02 -12.79
C LEU A 68 -9.52 16.51 -12.54
N ASP A 69 -8.46 17.31 -12.35
CA ASP A 69 -8.51 18.76 -12.08
C ASP A 69 -9.53 19.13 -10.98
N VAL A 70 -9.62 18.27 -9.96
CA VAL A 70 -10.63 18.36 -8.89
C VAL A 70 -10.27 19.44 -7.87
N PHE A 71 -8.98 19.64 -7.66
CA PHE A 71 -8.45 20.61 -6.72
C PHE A 71 -7.56 21.61 -7.44
N GLU A 72 -7.51 22.84 -6.93
CA GLU A 72 -6.57 23.85 -7.40
C GLU A 72 -5.13 23.34 -7.25
N ARG A 73 -4.34 23.57 -8.30
CA ARG A 73 -2.95 23.11 -8.38
C ARG A 73 -2.06 23.97 -7.50
N THR A 74 -2.15 23.76 -6.19
CA THR A 74 -1.29 24.40 -5.20
C THR A 74 -0.33 23.38 -4.59
N SER A 75 0.84 23.86 -4.19
CA SER A 75 1.84 23.06 -3.48
C SER A 75 1.28 22.47 -2.18
N GLU A 76 0.38 23.22 -1.52
CA GLU A 76 -0.27 22.80 -0.28
C GLU A 76 -1.20 21.61 -0.51
N THR A 77 -2.08 21.66 -1.51
CA THR A 77 -3.00 20.54 -1.79
C THR A 77 -2.25 19.26 -2.18
N THR A 78 -1.19 19.39 -2.98
CA THR A 78 -0.34 18.24 -3.35
C THR A 78 0.33 17.63 -2.12
N MET A 79 0.84 18.46 -1.21
CA MET A 79 1.43 17.99 0.05
C MET A 79 0.42 17.24 0.92
N PHE A 80 -0.81 17.75 1.07
CA PHE A 80 -1.87 17.07 1.82
C PHE A 80 -2.25 15.72 1.22
N LEU A 81 -2.31 15.60 -0.11
CA LEU A 81 -2.63 14.35 -0.80
C LEU A 81 -1.53 13.29 -0.63
N ILE A 82 -0.26 13.71 -0.64
CA ILE A 82 0.88 12.83 -0.37
C ILE A 82 0.84 12.36 1.09
N LEU A 83 0.64 13.27 2.04
CA LEU A 83 0.48 12.93 3.46
C LEU A 83 -0.68 11.96 3.69
N PHE A 84 -1.80 12.17 2.99
CA PHE A 84 -2.93 11.26 3.02
C PHE A 84 -2.56 9.85 2.53
N GLY A 85 -1.81 9.74 1.44
CA GLY A 85 -1.26 8.47 0.96
C GLY A 85 -0.41 7.76 2.03
N VAL A 86 0.46 8.49 2.73
CA VAL A 86 1.27 7.95 3.83
C VAL A 86 0.40 7.44 4.98
N VAL A 87 -0.64 8.18 5.38
CA VAL A 87 -1.56 7.75 6.44
C VAL A 87 -2.31 6.48 6.05
N VAL A 88 -2.76 6.38 4.79
CA VAL A 88 -3.41 5.15 4.27
C VAL A 88 -2.44 3.97 4.30
N LEU A 89 -1.17 4.17 3.93
CA LEU A 89 -0.14 3.14 4.01
C LEU A 89 0.06 2.64 5.43
N ILE A 90 0.23 3.56 6.40
CA ILE A 90 0.40 3.25 7.82
C ILE A 90 -0.81 2.47 8.33
N GLY A 91 -2.03 2.93 8.04
CA GLY A 91 -3.26 2.26 8.43
C GLY A 91 -3.38 0.84 7.84
N ALA A 92 -3.04 0.68 6.56
CA ALA A 92 -3.07 -0.62 5.90
C ALA A 92 -2.03 -1.59 6.49
N ILE A 93 -0.81 -1.11 6.77
CA ILE A 93 0.26 -1.91 7.41
C ILE A 93 -0.13 -2.27 8.83
N TRP A 94 -0.66 -1.33 9.62
CA TRP A 94 -1.11 -1.59 10.98
C TRP A 94 -2.17 -2.69 11.00
N LYS A 95 -3.19 -2.57 10.14
CA LYS A 95 -4.27 -3.56 10.06
C LYS A 95 -3.76 -4.92 9.57
N GLY A 96 -2.86 -4.93 8.58
CA GLY A 96 -2.19 -6.14 8.10
C GLY A 96 -1.35 -6.81 9.19
N ARG A 97 -0.65 -6.03 10.02
CA ARG A 97 0.14 -6.52 11.16
C ARG A 97 -0.75 -7.05 12.28
N ALA A 98 -1.83 -6.37 12.63
CA ALA A 98 -2.80 -6.84 13.62
C ALA A 98 -3.42 -8.19 13.21
N SER A 99 -3.72 -8.36 11.92
CA SER A 99 -4.18 -9.65 11.38
C SER A 99 -3.14 -10.78 11.51
N ARG A 100 -1.86 -10.46 11.67
CA ARG A 100 -0.78 -11.42 11.95
C ARG A 100 -0.74 -11.84 13.41
N ALA A 101 -1.17 -10.99 14.34
CA ALA A 101 -1.12 -11.25 15.78
C ALA A 101 -2.21 -12.24 16.24
N ASN A 102 -3.39 -12.24 15.59
CA ASN A 102 -4.51 -13.12 15.94
C ASN A 102 -4.36 -14.59 15.46
N ASN A 103 -3.21 -14.97 14.89
CA ASN A 103 -2.93 -16.36 14.47
C ASN A 103 -1.88 -17.04 15.38
N PHE A 104 -1.72 -16.55 16.62
CA PHE A 104 -0.93 -17.17 17.69
C PHE A 104 -1.84 -17.67 18.80
#